data_AF-A0AAW2D6H2-F1
#
_entry.id   AF-A0AAW2D6H2-F1
#
_cell.length_a   1.000
_cell.length_b   1.000
_cell.length_c   1.000
_cell.angle_alpha   90.00
_cell.angle_beta   90.00
_cell.angle_gamma   90.00
#
_symmetry.space_group_name_H-M   'P 1'
#
loop_
_entity.id
_entity.type
_entity.pdbx_description
1 polymer ?
#
loop_
_entity_poly.entity_id
_entity_poly.type
_entity_poly.pdbx_seq_one_letter_code
_entity_poly.pdbx_strand_id
1 'polypeptide(L)'
;MGSYTLTVFALFLSVAALIIHPSLQISYEILGKVCSKVEDKDFCLRLLESDPRTRSADLPKLSLISIELTKNRAQATLQTFIEFSKNHTNPSLKRSLGRCVTEYKNIQPKIEMAYQLSQQKKYKKITQLAKAWDLANTCTSTNSILINKISHPMLLTLDAANG
;
A
#
# COMPACT_ATOMS: atom_id res chain seq x y z
N MET A 1 -49.56 -13.84 -32.54
CA MET A 1 -48.24 -13.17 -32.65
C MET A 1 -47.86 -12.32 -31.43
N GLY A 2 -48.78 -11.88 -30.55
CA GLY A 2 -48.45 -10.97 -29.43
C GLY A 2 -47.84 -11.58 -28.15
N SER A 3 -47.86 -12.91 -27.97
CA SER A 3 -47.32 -13.54 -26.73
C SER A 3 -45.79 -13.69 -26.76
N TYR A 4 -45.23 -13.99 -27.94
CA TYR A 4 -43.78 -14.13 -28.14
C TYR A 4 -43.04 -12.79 -28.03
N THR A 5 -43.68 -11.69 -28.43
CA THR A 5 -43.10 -10.34 -28.35
C THR A 5 -42.98 -9.86 -26.90
N LEU A 6 -43.95 -10.19 -26.03
CA LEU A 6 -43.93 -9.83 -24.61
C LEU A 6 -42.88 -10.63 -23.81
N THR A 7 -42.71 -11.91 -24.12
CA THR A 7 -41.73 -12.78 -23.47
C THR A 7 -40.29 -12.41 -23.84
N VAL A 8 -40.03 -12.06 -25.10
CA VAL A 8 -38.71 -11.56 -25.54
C VAL A 8 -38.37 -10.23 -24.86
N PHE A 9 -39.33 -9.31 -24.74
CA PHE A 9 -39.12 -8.02 -24.07
C PHE A 9 -38.79 -8.17 -22.58
N ALA A 10 -39.46 -9.09 -21.89
CA ALA A 10 -39.21 -9.37 -20.47
C ALA A 10 -37.81 -10.00 -20.23
N LEU A 11 -37.36 -10.87 -21.14
CA LEU A 11 -36.01 -11.45 -21.09
C LEU A 11 -34.91 -10.40 -21.32
N PHE A 12 -35.11 -9.46 -22.24
CA PHE A 12 -34.18 -8.35 -22.47
C PHE A 12 -34.04 -7.41 -21.27
N LEU A 13 -35.14 -7.12 -20.56
CA LEU A 13 -35.14 -6.29 -19.35
C LEU A 13 -34.41 -6.97 -18.17
N SER A 14 -34.53 -8.30 -18.04
CA SER A 14 -33.83 -9.11 -17.03
C SER A 14 -32.30 -9.08 -17.23
N VAL A 15 -31.83 -9.20 -18.47
CA VAL A 15 -30.39 -9.15 -18.78
C VAL A 15 -29.82 -7.74 -18.58
N ALA A 16 -30.58 -6.69 -18.89
CA ALA A 16 -30.14 -5.30 -18.69
C ALA A 16 -29.95 -4.94 -17.20
N ALA A 17 -30.77 -5.50 -16.30
CA ALA A 17 -30.68 -5.24 -14.86
C ALA A 17 -29.41 -5.85 -14.21
N LEU A 18 -28.83 -6.89 -14.79
CA LEU A 18 -27.57 -7.51 -14.32
C LEU A 18 -26.31 -6.73 -14.71
N ILE A 19 -26.41 -5.83 -15.70
CA ILE A 19 -25.26 -5.08 -16.25
C ILE A 19 -25.05 -3.75 -15.51
N ILE A 20 -26.11 -3.17 -14.93
CA ILE A 20 -26.03 -1.89 -14.20
C ILE A 20 -25.76 -2.17 -12.72
N HIS A 21 -24.61 -2.75 -12.40
CA HIS A 21 -24.04 -2.56 -11.08
C HIS A 21 -23.32 -1.22 -11.10
N PRO A 22 -23.75 -0.20 -10.34
CA PRO A 22 -22.94 1.00 -10.17
C PRO A 22 -21.68 0.56 -9.41
N SER A 23 -20.62 0.24 -10.16
CA SER A 23 -19.29 0.18 -9.57
C SER A 23 -19.04 1.56 -8.99
N LEU A 24 -19.01 1.64 -7.65
CA LEU A 24 -18.60 2.84 -6.95
C LEU A 24 -17.09 2.99 -7.18
N GLN A 25 -16.74 3.42 -8.40
CA GLN A 25 -15.36 3.69 -8.78
C GLN A 25 -14.85 4.77 -7.87
N ILE A 26 -13.66 4.57 -7.30
CA ILE A 26 -12.97 5.63 -6.59
C ILE A 26 -12.71 6.78 -7.56
N SER A 27 -13.41 7.89 -7.33
CA SER A 27 -13.13 9.14 -8.05
C SER A 27 -11.79 9.70 -7.56
N TYR A 28 -11.15 10.51 -8.41
CA TYR A 28 -9.96 11.30 -8.03
C TYR A 28 -10.19 12.10 -6.73
N GLU A 29 -11.44 12.49 -6.46
CA GLU A 29 -11.83 13.17 -5.22
C GLU A 29 -11.65 12.28 -3.97
N ILE A 30 -11.97 10.98 -4.05
CA ILE A 30 -11.78 10.04 -2.93
C ILE A 30 -10.29 9.82 -2.68
N LEU A 31 -9.48 9.63 -3.72
CA LEU A 31 -8.02 9.58 -3.60
C LEU A 31 -7.46 10.86 -2.98
N GLY A 32 -7.95 12.02 -3.42
CA GLY A 32 -7.60 13.32 -2.86
C GLY A 32 -7.91 13.42 -1.37
N LYS A 33 -9.06 12.88 -0.92
CA LYS A 33 -9.42 12.83 0.51
C LYS A 33 -8.54 11.87 1.30
N VAL A 34 -8.24 10.68 0.79
CA VAL A 34 -7.33 9.72 1.43
C VAL A 34 -5.94 10.34 1.59
N CYS A 35 -5.36 10.83 0.49
CA CYS A 35 -4.03 11.43 0.48
C CYS A 35 -3.95 12.82 1.13
N SER A 36 -5.08 13.44 1.53
CA SER A 36 -5.05 14.71 2.28
C SER A 36 -4.68 14.54 3.75
N LYS A 37 -4.65 13.31 4.26
CA LYS A 37 -4.38 13.01 5.68
C LYS A 37 -2.92 12.64 5.96
N VAL A 38 -2.10 12.56 4.94
CA VAL A 38 -0.70 12.11 5.00
C VAL A 38 0.21 13.29 4.70
N GLU A 39 1.48 13.20 5.11
CA GLU A 39 2.44 14.31 5.05
C GLU A 39 2.72 14.73 3.59
N ASP A 40 3.02 13.76 2.72
CA ASP A 40 3.28 14.00 1.31
C ASP A 40 2.13 13.52 0.44
N LYS A 41 1.16 14.42 0.22
CA LYS A 41 -0.02 14.17 -0.61
C LYS A 41 0.34 13.73 -2.03
N ASP A 42 1.32 14.39 -2.65
CA ASP A 42 1.67 14.14 -4.04
C ASP A 42 2.37 12.79 -4.19
N PHE A 43 3.21 12.41 -3.23
CA PHE A 43 3.77 11.06 -3.15
C PHE A 43 2.66 10.02 -2.99
N CYS A 44 1.69 10.25 -2.09
CA CYS A 44 0.57 9.33 -1.89
C CYS A 44 -0.24 9.12 -3.18
N LEU A 45 -0.59 10.19 -3.89
CA LEU A 45 -1.31 10.10 -5.16
C LEU A 45 -0.51 9.30 -6.19
N ARG A 46 0.76 9.65 -6.42
CA ARG A 46 1.63 8.92 -7.36
C ARG A 46 1.80 7.45 -6.97
N LEU A 47 1.92 7.15 -5.68
CA LEU A 47 2.06 5.79 -5.18
C LEU A 47 0.80 4.98 -5.51
N LEU A 48 -0.38 5.47 -5.15
CA LEU A 48 -1.63 4.75 -5.39
C LEU A 48 -1.93 4.62 -6.90
N GLU A 49 -1.69 5.66 -7.68
CA GLU A 49 -1.88 5.66 -9.13
C GLU A 49 -0.87 4.78 -9.88
N SER A 50 0.25 4.40 -9.25
CA SER A 50 1.21 3.45 -9.83
C SER A 50 0.61 2.05 -10.00
N ASP A 51 -0.45 1.72 -9.25
CA ASP A 51 -1.21 0.49 -9.43
C ASP A 51 -2.48 0.74 -10.25
N PRO A 52 -2.61 0.13 -11.45
CA PRO A 52 -3.78 0.34 -12.30
C PRO A 52 -5.09 -0.14 -11.66
N ARG A 53 -5.04 -1.04 -10.67
CA ARG A 53 -6.23 -1.52 -9.93
C ARG A 53 -6.85 -0.43 -9.07
N THR A 54 -6.13 0.64 -8.74
CA THR A 54 -6.61 1.78 -7.95
C THR A 54 -7.78 2.49 -8.61
N ARG A 55 -7.78 2.63 -9.95
CA ARG A 55 -8.82 3.36 -10.70
C ARG A 55 -10.23 2.78 -10.54
N SER A 56 -10.32 1.47 -10.30
CA SER A 56 -11.58 0.75 -10.15
C SER A 56 -11.76 0.16 -8.75
N ALA A 57 -10.89 0.51 -7.80
CA ALA A 57 -11.00 0.04 -6.44
C ALA A 57 -12.18 0.72 -5.72
N ASP A 58 -12.77 0.03 -4.75
CA ASP A 58 -13.52 0.62 -3.65
C ASP A 58 -12.59 0.81 -2.44
N LEU A 59 -13.05 1.43 -1.36
CA LEU A 59 -12.19 1.66 -0.18
C LEU A 59 -11.59 0.36 0.41
N PRO A 60 -12.34 -0.74 0.56
CA PRO A 60 -11.77 -2.03 0.96
C PRO A 60 -10.63 -2.52 0.06
N LYS A 61 -10.81 -2.47 -1.26
CA LYS A 61 -9.78 -2.88 -2.22
C LYS A 61 -8.60 -1.91 -2.24
N LEU A 62 -8.84 -0.61 -2.09
CA LEU A 62 -7.78 0.39 -1.98
C LEU A 62 -6.89 0.13 -0.75
N SER A 63 -7.49 -0.24 0.39
CA SER A 63 -6.75 -0.62 1.60
C SER A 63 -5.86 -1.86 1.38
N LEU A 64 -6.28 -2.81 0.55
CA LEU A 64 -5.42 -3.95 0.19
C LEU A 64 -4.28 -3.53 -0.75
N ILE A 65 -4.59 -2.72 -1.76
CA ILE A 65 -3.61 -2.20 -2.72
C ILE A 65 -2.52 -1.38 -2.01
N SER A 66 -2.89 -0.47 -1.11
CA SER A 66 -1.92 0.35 -0.37
C SER A 66 -0.96 -0.49 0.49
N ILE A 67 -1.48 -1.54 1.13
CA ILE A 67 -0.66 -2.46 1.93
C ILE A 67 0.23 -3.34 1.03
N GLU A 68 -0.24 -3.76 -0.15
CA GLU A 68 0.59 -4.49 -1.12
C GLU A 68 1.73 -3.63 -1.67
N LEU A 69 1.45 -2.36 -2.01
CA LEU A 69 2.48 -1.40 -2.41
C LEU A 69 3.52 -1.21 -1.30
N THR A 70 3.06 -1.14 -0.05
CA THR A 70 3.93 -1.08 1.14
C THR A 70 4.80 -2.33 1.28
N LYS A 71 4.23 -3.52 1.09
CA LYS A 71 4.97 -4.79 1.11
C LYS A 71 6.08 -4.81 0.05
N ASN A 72 5.74 -4.44 -1.19
CA ASN A 72 6.69 -4.39 -2.29
C ASN A 72 7.83 -3.41 -2.00
N ARG A 73 7.50 -2.21 -1.49
CA ARG A 73 8.49 -1.21 -1.11
C ARG A 73 9.38 -1.68 0.03
N ALA A 74 8.83 -2.34 1.05
CA ALA A 74 9.58 -2.90 2.17
C ALA A 74 10.58 -3.95 1.70
N GLN A 75 10.16 -4.84 0.80
CA GLN A 75 11.01 -5.88 0.23
C GLN A 75 12.15 -5.28 -0.61
N ALA A 76 11.85 -4.34 -1.50
CA ALA A 76 12.87 -3.65 -2.29
C ALA A 76 13.90 -2.96 -1.39
N THR A 77 13.44 -2.25 -0.37
CA THR A 77 14.31 -1.55 0.59
C THR A 77 15.18 -2.52 1.40
N LEU A 78 14.62 -3.66 1.83
CA LEU A 78 15.37 -4.73 2.49
C LEU A 78 16.49 -5.27 1.60
N GLN A 79 16.22 -5.53 0.32
CA GLN A 79 17.24 -6.02 -0.62
C GLN A 79 18.36 -5.00 -0.80
N THR A 80 18.03 -3.71 -0.92
CA THR A 80 19.03 -2.65 -0.94
C THR A 80 19.89 -2.67 0.32
N PHE A 81 19.30 -2.76 1.51
CA PHE A 81 20.09 -2.84 2.75
C PHE A 81 21.00 -4.07 2.80
N ILE A 82 20.54 -5.23 2.32
CA ILE A 82 21.34 -6.45 2.26
C ILE A 82 22.54 -6.26 1.34
N GLU A 83 22.32 -5.71 0.14
CA GLU A 83 23.37 -5.46 -0.85
C GLU A 83 24.42 -4.48 -0.32
N PHE A 84 23.99 -3.33 0.18
CA PHE A 84 24.89 -2.32 0.72
C PHE A 84 25.64 -2.85 1.95
N SER A 85 24.99 -3.59 2.85
CA SER A 85 25.64 -4.17 4.03
C SER A 85 26.74 -5.17 3.66
N LYS A 86 26.54 -5.98 2.61
CA LYS A 86 27.56 -6.93 2.14
C LYS A 86 28.77 -6.21 1.55
N ASN A 87 28.52 -5.20 0.72
CA ASN A 87 29.54 -4.58 -0.14
C ASN A 87 30.26 -3.38 0.48
N HIS A 88 29.76 -2.81 1.58
CA HIS A 88 30.42 -1.65 2.20
C HIS A 88 31.72 -1.99 2.91
N THR A 89 32.74 -1.15 2.72
CA THR A 89 34.06 -1.28 3.36
C THR A 89 34.13 -0.62 4.73
N ASN A 90 33.36 0.46 4.96
CA ASN A 90 33.33 1.15 6.25
C ASN A 90 32.63 0.27 7.31
N PRO A 91 33.33 -0.18 8.38
CA PRO A 91 32.76 -1.12 9.36
C PRO A 91 31.57 -0.55 10.16
N SER A 92 31.60 0.75 10.49
CA SER A 92 30.53 1.41 11.25
C SER A 92 29.24 1.50 10.43
N LEU A 93 29.37 1.90 9.16
CA LEU A 93 28.25 1.97 8.25
C LEU A 93 27.72 0.58 7.90
N LYS A 94 28.61 -0.41 7.68
CA LYS A 94 28.23 -1.82 7.50
C LYS A 94 27.40 -2.35 8.67
N ARG A 95 27.81 -2.07 9.91
CA ARG A 95 27.03 -2.44 11.11
C ARG A 95 25.67 -1.76 11.13
N SER A 96 25.59 -0.48 10.79
CA SER A 96 24.32 0.25 10.75
C SER A 96 23.38 -0.26 9.66
N LEU A 97 23.88 -0.55 8.46
CA LEU A 97 23.13 -1.21 7.39
C LEU A 97 22.65 -2.59 7.83
N GLY A 98 23.49 -3.36 8.51
CA GLY A 98 23.12 -4.66 9.09
C GLY A 98 21.99 -4.58 10.11
N ARG A 99 21.97 -3.56 10.98
CA ARG A 99 20.81 -3.30 11.87
C ARG A 99 19.55 -3.03 11.05
N CYS A 100 19.63 -2.21 10.01
CA CYS A 100 18.50 -1.94 9.13
C CYS A 100 17.99 -3.19 8.40
N VAL A 101 18.86 -4.12 8.02
CA VAL A 101 18.42 -5.43 7.51
C VAL A 101 17.54 -6.15 8.54
N THR A 102 17.92 -6.15 9.82
CA THR A 102 17.13 -6.77 10.89
C THR A 102 15.78 -6.09 11.07
N GLU A 103 15.74 -4.76 11.13
CA GLU A 103 14.49 -4.02 11.29
C GLU A 103 13.54 -4.24 10.11
N TYR A 104 14.06 -4.21 8.88
CA TYR A 104 13.23 -4.44 7.69
C TYR A 104 12.75 -5.88 7.55
N LYS A 105 13.45 -6.87 8.14
CA LYS A 105 12.90 -8.22 8.31
C LYS A 105 11.75 -8.24 9.31
N ASN A 106 11.84 -7.46 10.39
CA ASN A 106 10.78 -7.34 11.41
C ASN A 106 9.54 -6.57 10.90
N ILE A 107 9.71 -5.70 9.91
CA ILE A 107 8.61 -5.00 9.22
C ILE A 107 7.72 -5.97 8.42
N GLN A 108 8.28 -6.97 7.75
CA GLN A 108 7.52 -7.90 6.89
C GLN A 108 6.30 -8.54 7.58
N PRO A 109 6.42 -9.17 8.77
CA PRO A 109 5.26 -9.77 9.44
C PRO A 109 4.25 -8.72 9.93
N LYS A 110 4.65 -7.46 10.13
CA LYS A 110 3.74 -6.37 10.52
C LYS A 110 2.85 -5.97 9.35
N ILE A 111 3.44 -5.82 8.15
CA ILE A 111 2.70 -5.55 6.91
C ILE A 111 1.77 -6.71 6.59
N GLU A 112 2.24 -7.96 6.71
CA GLU A 112 1.40 -9.12 6.46
C GLU A 112 0.20 -9.17 7.42
N MET A 113 0.39 -8.92 8.71
CA MET A 113 -0.73 -8.84 9.66
C MET A 113 -1.70 -7.70 9.34
N ALA A 114 -1.21 -6.54 8.88
CA ALA A 114 -2.08 -5.45 8.42
C ALA A 114 -2.93 -5.90 7.22
N TYR A 115 -2.32 -6.60 6.25
CA TYR A 115 -3.00 -7.15 5.09
C TYR A 115 -4.12 -8.12 5.50
N GLN A 116 -3.82 -9.07 6.38
CA GLN A 116 -4.80 -10.04 6.89
C GLN A 116 -5.98 -9.37 7.62
N LEU A 117 -5.71 -8.33 8.41
CA LEU A 117 -6.76 -7.55 9.07
C LEU A 117 -7.61 -6.76 8.07
N SER A 118 -6.98 -6.19 7.03
CA SER A 118 -7.66 -5.50 5.92
C SER A 118 -8.58 -6.45 5.15
N GLN A 119 -8.12 -7.68 4.85
CA GLN A 119 -8.95 -8.72 4.22
C GLN A 119 -10.18 -9.06 5.06
N GLN A 120 -10.03 -9.08 6.38
CA GLN A 120 -11.13 -9.30 7.33
C GLN A 120 -11.97 -8.04 7.60
N LYS A 121 -11.70 -6.92 6.90
CA LYS A 121 -12.33 -5.61 7.09
C LYS A 121 -12.19 -5.07 8.53
N LYS A 122 -11.19 -5.53 9.28
CA LYS A 122 -10.89 -5.14 10.67
C LYS A 122 -9.99 -3.90 10.71
N TYR A 123 -10.32 -2.85 9.97
CA TYR A 123 -9.47 -1.67 9.77
C TYR A 123 -9.06 -0.98 11.09
N LYS A 124 -10.00 -0.85 12.03
CA LYS A 124 -9.73 -0.27 13.37
C LYS A 124 -8.71 -1.05 14.20
N LYS A 125 -8.39 -2.29 13.83
CA LYS A 125 -7.39 -3.12 14.51
C LYS A 125 -6.00 -3.03 13.85
N ILE A 126 -5.88 -2.35 12.71
CA ILE A 126 -4.61 -2.18 12.01
C ILE A 126 -3.76 -1.17 12.78
N THR A 127 -2.87 -1.69 13.61
CA THR A 127 -1.84 -0.92 14.33
C THR A 127 -0.43 -1.27 13.85
N GLN A 128 -0.33 -2.25 12.96
CA GLN A 128 0.94 -2.86 12.58
C GLN A 128 1.72 -2.00 11.58
N LEU A 129 1.04 -1.18 10.77
CA LEU A 129 1.68 -0.23 9.87
C LEU A 129 2.38 0.90 10.65
N ALA A 130 1.79 1.39 11.74
CA ALA A 130 2.47 2.32 12.66
C ALA A 130 3.74 1.68 13.28
N LYS A 131 3.65 0.43 13.76
CA LYS A 131 4.82 -0.30 14.27
C LYS A 131 5.89 -0.52 13.19
N ALA A 132 5.48 -0.76 11.94
CA ALA A 132 6.40 -0.86 10.82
C ALA A 132 7.10 0.47 10.52
N TRP A 133 6.38 1.59 10.69
CA TRP A 133 6.95 2.94 10.62
C TRP A 133 7.99 3.17 11.71
N ASP A 134 7.70 2.82 12.96
CA ASP A 134 8.67 2.97 14.06
C ASP A 134 9.97 2.22 13.76
N LEU A 135 9.86 0.96 13.31
CA LEU A 135 11.00 0.14 12.90
C LEU A 135 11.79 0.78 11.75
N ALA A 136 11.11 1.25 10.70
CA ALA A 136 11.76 1.92 9.57
C ALA A 136 12.45 3.22 10.00
N ASN A 137 11.85 3.97 10.92
CA ASN A 137 12.38 5.23 11.41
C ASN A 137 13.58 5.03 12.34
N THR A 138 13.74 3.87 12.99
CA THR A 138 14.98 3.59 13.74
C THR A 138 16.23 3.62 12.83
N CYS A 139 16.09 3.35 11.53
CA CYS A 139 17.19 3.45 10.57
C CYS A 139 17.61 4.88 10.27
N THR A 140 16.65 5.81 10.24
CA THR A 140 16.93 7.22 9.90
C THR A 140 17.63 7.97 11.04
N SER A 141 17.58 7.41 12.25
CA SER A 141 18.34 7.91 13.42
C SER A 141 19.86 7.77 13.28
N THR A 142 20.35 7.14 12.21
CA THR A 142 21.77 7.11 11.90
C THR A 142 22.19 8.44 11.26
N ASN A 143 23.35 9.00 11.64
CA ASN A 143 23.94 10.17 10.97
C ASN A 143 24.45 9.85 9.54
N SER A 144 23.80 8.90 8.84
CA SER A 144 24.18 8.41 7.53
C SER A 144 23.19 8.87 6.47
N ILE A 145 23.64 9.77 5.61
CA ILE A 145 22.89 10.25 4.43
C ILE A 145 22.44 9.05 3.57
N LEU A 146 23.29 8.03 3.42
CA LEU A 146 22.98 6.83 2.64
C LEU A 146 21.76 6.08 3.20
N ILE A 147 21.76 5.82 4.51
CA ILE A 147 20.66 5.07 5.15
C ILE A 147 19.36 5.86 5.05
N ASN A 148 19.42 7.18 5.29
CA ASN A 148 18.26 8.06 5.18
C ASN A 148 17.67 8.02 3.77
N LYS A 149 18.53 8.07 2.74
CA LYS A 149 18.10 7.99 1.33
C LYS A 149 17.43 6.65 1.00
N ILE A 150 17.92 5.54 1.56
CA ILE A 150 17.33 4.21 1.35
C ILE A 150 15.96 4.10 2.05
N SER A 151 15.88 4.54 3.31
CA SER A 151 14.67 4.42 4.14
C SER A 151 13.56 5.41 3.78
N HIS A 152 13.89 6.60 3.31
CA HIS A 152 12.92 7.70 3.18
C HIS A 152 11.67 7.35 2.34
N PRO A 153 11.78 6.76 1.14
CA PRO A 153 10.57 6.46 0.37
C PRO A 153 9.74 5.33 0.99
N MET A 154 10.33 4.49 1.85
CA MET A 154 9.56 3.52 2.63
C MET A 154 8.70 4.22 3.70
N LEU A 155 9.25 5.23 4.38
CA LEU A 155 8.49 6.00 5.38
C LEU A 155 7.29 6.71 4.75
N LEU A 156 7.49 7.34 3.58
CA LEU A 156 6.40 7.96 2.82
C LEU A 156 5.34 6.93 2.39
N THR A 157 5.76 5.72 2.03
CA THR A 157 4.84 4.64 1.64
C THR A 157 4.02 4.13 2.83
N LEU A 158 4.65 4.00 4.00
CA LEU A 158 3.97 3.62 5.24
C LEU A 158 2.97 4.69 5.69
N ASP A 159 3.32 5.96 5.53
CA ASP A 159 2.43 7.08 5.82
C ASP A 159 1.22 7.08 4.88
N ALA A 160 1.46 6.95 3.57
CA ALA A 160 0.40 6.81 2.56
C ALA A 160 -0.56 5.65 2.82
N ALA A 161 -0.09 4.54 3.40
CA ALA A 161 -0.92 3.40 3.76
C ALA A 161 -1.69 3.56 5.08
N ASN A 162 -1.34 4.56 5.91
CA ASN A 162 -1.99 4.85 7.19
C ASN A 162 -3.08 5.93 7.12
N GLY A 163 -3.19 6.69 6.03
CA GLY A 163 -4.22 7.75 5.83
C GLY A 163 -5.63 7.24 5.51
#